data_AF-A0AAW2AEN1-F1
#
_entry.id   AF-A0AAW2AEN1-F1
#
_cell.length_a   1.000
_cell.length_b   1.000
_cell.length_c   1.000
_cell.angle_alpha   90.00
_cell.angle_beta   90.00
_cell.angle_gamma   90.00
#
_symmetry.space_group_name_H-M   'P 1'
#
loop_
_entity.id
_entity.type
_entity.pdbx_description
1 polymer ?
#
loop_
_entity_poly.entity_id
_entity_poly.type
_entity_poly.pdbx_seq_one_letter_code
_entity_poly.pdbx_strand_id
1 'polypeptide(L)'
;MRVTFSWLHEFVYVPVSVNWTDAQKYCRQRYTDLITITDQADHDELLKTAGMGNVWLGLYRTSGDGVFVWSDQRSSSFRKWKSGQPNAQLCVNVYDGYWYDRNCEDYAPFACYIERKRQLVRLEVKSSQNVNDPAVMKEILEKMEQTLKEKGLAQYAKLSWRTQSNGNVFQKKDKKSDATKQTCISKLRK
;
A
#
# COMPACT_ATOMS: atom_id res chain seq x y z
N MET A 1 7.55 -21.82 6.96
CA MET A 1 7.81 -21.09 5.71
C MET A 1 7.53 -19.61 5.99
N ARG A 2 8.57 -18.76 6.04
CA ARG A 2 8.37 -17.31 6.27
C ARG A 2 7.78 -16.72 5.00
N VAL A 3 6.51 -16.35 5.03
CA VAL A 3 5.88 -15.59 3.96
C VAL A 3 6.35 -14.15 4.14
N THR A 4 7.27 -13.69 3.31
CA THR A 4 7.55 -12.25 3.19
C THR A 4 6.31 -11.64 2.54
N PHE A 5 5.52 -10.90 3.32
CA PHE A 5 4.51 -10.02 2.74
C PHE A 5 5.28 -8.89 2.06
N SER A 6 5.54 -9.02 0.76
CA SER A 6 5.80 -7.87 -0.09
C SER A 6 4.51 -7.07 -0.13
N TRP A 7 4.40 -6.13 0.80
CA TRP A 7 3.32 -5.17 0.81
C TRP A 7 3.36 -4.43 -0.53
N LEU A 8 2.26 -4.48 -1.30
CA LEU A 8 2.13 -3.71 -2.53
C LEU A 8 1.84 -2.26 -2.16
N HIS A 9 2.89 -1.52 -1.77
CA HIS A 9 2.82 -0.07 -1.69
C HIS A 9 3.15 0.50 -3.06
N GLU A 10 2.23 1.29 -3.56
CA GLU A 10 2.45 2.08 -4.77
C GLU A 10 2.90 3.47 -4.33
N PHE A 11 4.00 3.94 -4.90
CA PHE A 11 4.54 5.27 -4.61
C PHE A 11 4.05 6.26 -5.65
N VAL A 12 3.69 7.45 -5.18
CA VAL A 12 3.20 8.54 -6.01
C VAL A 12 4.07 9.76 -5.75
N TYR A 13 4.88 10.13 -6.74
CA TYR A 13 5.66 11.37 -6.68
C TYR A 13 4.76 12.58 -6.96
N VAL A 14 4.89 13.61 -6.12
CA VAL A 14 4.15 14.87 -6.23
C VAL A 14 5.16 16.01 -6.43
N PRO A 15 5.28 16.56 -7.65
CA PRO A 15 6.27 17.60 -7.98
C PRO A 15 5.85 19.00 -7.49
N VAL A 16 5.25 19.10 -6.31
CA VAL A 16 4.82 20.36 -5.70
C VAL A 16 5.67 20.60 -4.46
N SER A 17 6.34 21.74 -4.39
CA SER A 17 7.23 22.07 -3.29
C SER A 17 6.47 22.69 -2.13
N VAL A 18 6.46 22.02 -0.98
CA VAL A 18 5.80 22.47 0.27
C VAL A 18 6.61 22.05 1.48
N ASN A 19 6.27 22.57 2.66
CA ASN A 19 6.82 22.10 3.93
C ASN A 19 6.38 20.66 4.25
N TRP A 20 7.07 20.03 5.19
CA TRP A 20 6.83 18.61 5.52
C TRP A 20 5.40 18.34 6.01
N THR A 21 4.86 19.26 6.82
CA THR A 21 3.50 19.14 7.40
C THR A 21 2.43 19.19 6.32
N ASP A 22 2.55 20.11 5.36
CA ASP A 22 1.61 20.25 4.24
C ASP A 22 1.75 19.08 3.26
N ALA A 23 2.95 18.57 3.04
CA ALA A 23 3.18 17.35 2.26
C ALA A 23 2.45 16.15 2.88
N GLN A 24 2.61 15.95 4.20
CA GLN A 24 1.91 14.89 4.93
C GLN A 24 0.39 15.03 4.84
N LYS A 25 -0.11 16.24 5.08
CA LYS A 25 -1.54 16.54 4.99
C LYS A 25 -2.07 16.23 3.59
N TYR A 26 -1.34 16.62 2.54
CA TYR A 26 -1.72 16.31 1.17
C TYR A 26 -1.80 14.80 0.94
N CYS A 27 -0.79 14.04 1.37
CA CYS A 27 -0.78 12.59 1.22
C CYS A 27 -1.94 11.92 1.97
N ARG A 28 -2.26 12.36 3.19
CA ARG A 28 -3.39 11.81 3.96
C ARG A 28 -4.76 12.19 3.39
N GLN A 29 -4.85 13.31 2.66
CA GLN A 29 -6.10 13.72 2.01
C GLN A 29 -6.38 12.98 0.71
N ARG A 30 -5.34 12.55 -0.02
CA ARG A 30 -5.48 11.98 -1.39
C ARG A 30 -5.04 10.53 -1.52
N TYR A 31 -4.17 10.07 -0.62
CA TYR A 31 -3.53 8.75 -0.64
C TYR A 31 -3.56 8.15 0.78
N THR A 32 -2.49 7.49 1.23
CA THR A 32 -2.40 6.96 2.61
C THR A 32 -1.60 7.89 3.51
N ASP A 33 -0.30 8.07 3.27
CA ASP A 33 0.56 8.99 4.01
C ASP A 33 1.82 9.32 3.17
N LEU A 34 2.72 10.14 3.71
CA LEU A 34 4.08 10.27 3.18
C LEU A 34 4.78 8.91 3.16
N ILE A 35 5.63 8.70 2.15
CA ILE A 35 6.31 7.43 1.93
C ILE A 35 7.10 6.95 3.15
N THR A 36 6.94 5.65 3.45
CA THR A 36 7.77 4.90 4.39
C THR A 36 8.69 3.97 3.62
N ILE A 37 9.98 4.00 3.93
CA ILE A 37 10.98 3.12 3.31
C ILE A 37 11.36 2.02 4.31
N THR A 38 11.00 0.78 3.98
CA THR A 38 11.23 -0.37 4.86
C THR A 38 12.49 -1.16 4.53
N ASP A 39 12.93 -1.11 3.27
CA ASP A 39 14.11 -1.81 2.79
C ASP A 39 14.75 -1.14 1.55
N GLN A 40 15.75 -1.81 0.97
CA GLN A 40 16.45 -1.34 -0.22
C GLN A 40 15.53 -1.27 -1.46
N ALA A 41 14.59 -2.20 -1.60
CA ALA A 41 13.71 -2.23 -2.76
C ALA A 41 12.76 -1.03 -2.76
N ASP A 42 12.22 -0.66 -1.59
CA ASP A 42 11.44 0.57 -1.43
C ASP A 42 12.27 1.82 -1.79
N HIS A 43 13.53 1.87 -1.35
CA HIS A 43 14.43 3.00 -1.66
C HIS A 43 14.68 3.12 -3.16
N ASP A 44 14.99 2.01 -3.83
CA ASP A 44 15.27 1.98 -5.26
C ASP A 44 14.03 2.35 -6.10
N GLU A 45 12.84 1.87 -5.69
CA GLU A 45 11.58 2.23 -6.35
C GLU A 45 11.24 3.72 -6.18
N LEU A 46 11.51 4.30 -5.00
CA LEU A 46 11.37 5.75 -4.81
C LEU A 46 12.31 6.51 -5.78
N LEU A 47 13.58 6.12 -5.87
CA LEU A 47 14.54 6.81 -6.75
C LEU A 47 14.15 6.73 -8.22
N LYS A 48 13.60 5.58 -8.63
CA LYS A 48 13.06 5.39 -9.98
C LYS A 48 11.82 6.24 -10.24
N THR A 49 10.95 6.38 -9.24
CA THR A 49 9.68 7.12 -9.36
C THR A 49 9.91 8.64 -9.33
N ALA A 50 10.82 9.13 -8.49
CA ALA A 50 11.03 10.55 -8.26
C ALA A 50 12.33 11.13 -8.88
N GLY A 51 13.16 10.30 -9.52
CA GLY A 51 14.32 10.73 -10.29
C GLY A 51 15.49 11.30 -9.48
N MET A 52 15.97 10.57 -8.46
CA MET A 52 17.09 10.95 -7.57
C MET A 52 16.97 12.34 -6.88
N GLY A 53 15.80 12.99 -6.94
CA GLY A 53 15.58 14.37 -6.54
C GLY A 53 15.43 14.62 -5.03
N ASN A 54 15.11 15.88 -4.70
CA ASN A 54 14.78 16.39 -3.37
C ASN A 54 13.33 16.02 -2.99
N VAL A 55 13.14 14.98 -2.15
CA VAL A 55 11.82 14.41 -1.86
C VAL A 55 11.60 14.18 -0.37
N TRP A 56 10.56 14.76 0.22
CA TRP A 56 10.16 14.47 1.60
C TRP A 56 9.80 13.00 1.80
N LEU A 57 10.28 12.44 2.91
CA LEU A 57 9.89 11.13 3.45
C LEU A 57 8.94 11.31 4.63
N GLY A 58 8.20 10.24 4.98
CA GLY A 58 7.38 10.22 6.18
C GLY A 58 8.16 10.11 7.49
N LEU A 59 9.50 10.14 7.46
CA LEU A 59 10.36 10.02 8.63
C LEU A 59 10.59 11.39 9.27
N TYR A 60 10.37 11.50 10.58
CA TYR A 60 10.57 12.73 11.34
C TYR A 60 10.91 12.44 12.81
N ARG A 61 11.26 13.48 13.57
CA ARG A 61 11.40 13.44 15.04
C ARG A 61 10.98 14.78 15.65
N THR A 62 10.77 14.80 16.96
CA THR A 62 10.26 15.97 17.68
C THR A 62 11.35 16.84 18.32
N SER A 63 12.58 16.34 18.44
CA SER A 63 13.74 17.08 18.97
C SER A 63 15.03 16.64 18.29
N GLY A 64 16.08 17.48 18.32
CA GLY A 64 17.37 17.21 17.66
C GLY A 64 18.15 16.01 18.23
N ASP A 65 17.81 15.57 19.43
CA ASP A 65 18.31 14.37 20.11
C ASP A 65 17.28 13.22 20.13
N GLY A 66 16.08 13.46 19.58
CA GLY A 66 14.98 12.51 19.56
C GLY A 66 15.17 11.36 18.57
N VAL A 67 14.35 10.33 18.75
CA VAL A 67 14.31 9.15 17.88
C VAL A 67 13.45 9.43 16.64
N PHE A 68 13.97 9.08 15.47
CA PHE A 68 13.21 9.15 14.22
C PHE A 68 12.10 8.09 14.18
N VAL A 69 10.88 8.55 13.92
CA VAL A 69 9.68 7.73 13.79
C VAL A 69 9.01 7.97 12.44
N TRP A 70 8.40 6.92 11.89
CA TRP A 70 7.62 7.05 10.67
C TRP A 70 6.23 7.59 10.99
N SER A 71 5.77 8.51 10.17
CA SER A 71 4.50 9.20 10.38
C SER A 71 3.26 8.31 10.22
N ASP A 72 3.40 7.22 9.47
CA ASP A 72 2.40 6.16 9.33
C ASP A 72 2.45 5.11 10.45
N GLN A 73 3.31 5.33 11.47
CA GLN A 73 3.51 4.47 12.64
C GLN A 73 4.16 3.11 12.34
N ARG A 74 4.65 2.88 11.12
CA ARG A 74 5.36 1.64 10.80
C ARG A 74 6.73 1.61 11.44
N SER A 75 7.17 0.41 11.82
CA SER A 75 8.51 0.18 12.34
C SER A 75 9.45 -0.26 11.22
N SER A 76 10.41 0.60 10.87
CA SER A 76 11.55 0.25 10.00
C SER A 76 12.82 0.89 10.56
N SER A 77 13.88 0.08 10.65
CA SER A 77 15.24 0.53 11.01
C SER A 77 16.12 0.83 9.78
N PHE A 78 15.63 0.60 8.56
CA PHE A 78 16.38 0.85 7.34
C PHE A 78 16.66 2.35 7.18
N ARG A 79 17.92 2.73 6.95
CA ARG A 79 18.34 4.12 6.76
C ARG A 79 19.39 4.19 5.66
N LYS A 80 19.31 5.21 4.80
CA LYS A 80 20.31 5.52 3.76
C LYS A 80 20.88 6.92 3.93
N TRP A 81 21.25 7.26 5.17
CA TRP A 81 21.88 8.54 5.50
C TRP A 81 23.09 8.82 4.63
N LYS A 82 23.24 10.08 4.20
CA LYS A 82 24.51 10.56 3.67
C LYS A 82 25.57 10.56 4.79
N SER A 83 26.83 10.39 4.43
CA SER A 83 27.94 10.68 5.36
C SER A 83 27.78 12.07 5.98
N GLY A 84 27.87 12.15 7.31
CA GLY A 84 27.67 13.39 8.08
C GLY A 84 26.22 13.71 8.44
N GLN A 85 25.27 12.80 8.19
CA GLN A 85 23.87 12.90 8.59
C GLN A 85 23.52 11.81 9.63
N PRO A 86 22.52 12.02 10.49
CA PRO A 86 21.74 13.26 10.67
C PRO A 86 22.53 14.39 11.38
N ASN A 87 22.11 15.65 11.22
CA ASN A 87 22.75 16.88 11.69
C ASN A 87 21.83 17.76 12.57
N ALA A 88 21.06 17.12 13.46
CA ALA A 88 20.19 17.77 14.46
C ALA A 88 18.92 18.46 13.91
N GLN A 89 18.51 18.14 12.68
CA GLN A 89 17.25 18.57 12.09
C GLN A 89 16.12 17.53 12.29
N LEU A 90 14.89 17.88 11.94
CA LEU A 90 13.69 17.16 12.43
C LEU A 90 12.99 16.32 11.35
N CYS A 91 12.94 16.78 10.11
CA CYS A 91 12.25 16.12 9.00
C CYS A 91 13.25 15.54 8.01
N VAL A 92 12.89 14.50 7.26
CA VAL A 92 13.85 13.79 6.41
C VAL A 92 13.45 13.85 4.95
N ASN A 93 14.40 14.20 4.10
CA ASN A 93 14.25 14.08 2.65
C ASN A 93 15.29 13.12 2.06
N VAL A 94 15.00 12.64 0.85
CA VAL A 94 16.01 12.09 -0.05
C VAL A 94 16.51 13.22 -0.94
N TYR A 95 17.81 13.26 -1.16
CA TYR A 95 18.47 14.12 -2.14
C TYR A 95 19.68 13.40 -2.69
N ASP A 96 19.82 13.35 -4.02
CA ASP A 96 20.95 12.68 -4.69
C ASP A 96 21.11 11.22 -4.22
N GLY A 97 19.99 10.51 -4.04
CA GLY A 97 19.98 9.10 -3.65
C GLY A 97 20.20 8.81 -2.16
N TYR A 98 20.50 9.81 -1.33
CA TYR A 98 20.78 9.65 0.10
C TYR A 98 19.83 10.47 0.98
N TRP A 99 19.73 10.08 2.25
CA TRP A 99 18.83 10.71 3.21
C TRP A 99 19.57 11.83 3.95
N TYR A 100 18.86 12.93 4.15
CA TYR A 100 19.30 14.07 4.97
C TYR A 100 18.19 14.46 5.92
N ASP A 101 18.54 14.87 7.14
CA ASP A 101 17.60 15.61 7.96
C ASP A 101 17.65 17.10 7.60
N ARG A 102 16.48 17.73 7.62
CA ARG A 102 16.20 19.07 7.12
C ARG A 102 15.23 19.78 8.06
N ASN A 103 15.22 21.10 7.97
CA ASN A 103 14.22 21.87 8.67
C ASN A 103 12.85 21.52 8.08
N CYS A 104 11.87 21.20 8.93
CA CYS A 104 10.54 20.82 8.49
C CYS A 104 9.82 21.93 7.70
N GLU A 105 10.24 23.19 7.90
CA GLU A 105 9.73 24.37 7.19
C GLU A 105 10.39 24.59 5.81
N ASP A 106 11.42 23.81 5.47
CA ASP A 106 12.00 23.84 4.13
C ASP A 106 10.96 23.38 3.08
N TYR A 107 11.12 23.82 1.84
CA TYR A 107 10.22 23.47 0.76
C TYR A 107 10.85 22.38 -0.11
N ALA A 108 10.17 21.25 -0.25
CA ALA A 108 10.57 20.20 -1.18
C ALA A 108 9.34 19.52 -1.81
N PRO A 109 9.49 18.97 -3.02
CA PRO A 109 8.63 17.90 -3.53
C PRO A 109 8.53 16.74 -2.54
N PHE A 110 7.53 15.88 -2.73
CA PHE A 110 7.29 14.79 -1.80
C PHE A 110 6.73 13.55 -2.49
N ALA A 111 6.83 12.41 -1.82
CA ALA A 111 6.26 11.15 -2.30
C ALA A 111 5.27 10.62 -1.28
N CYS A 112 4.09 10.28 -1.77
CA CYS A 112 3.07 9.58 -0.99
C CYS A 112 3.15 8.08 -1.27
N TYR A 113 2.59 7.27 -0.39
CA TYR A 113 2.29 5.87 -0.70
C TYR A 113 0.80 5.57 -0.60
N ILE A 114 0.40 4.51 -1.29
CA ILE A 114 -0.94 3.94 -1.23
C ILE A 114 -0.86 2.56 -0.58
N GLU A 115 -1.52 2.39 0.57
CA GLU A 115 -1.74 1.08 1.15
C GLU A 115 -2.98 0.42 0.54
N ARG A 116 -2.75 -0.47 -0.43
CA ARG A 116 -3.83 -1.29 -0.98
C ARG A 116 -4.13 -2.46 -0.02
N LYS A 117 -5.16 -2.31 0.81
CA LYS A 117 -5.69 -3.45 1.56
C LYS A 117 -6.31 -4.45 0.59
N ARG A 118 -5.72 -5.63 0.46
CA ARG A 118 -6.32 -6.73 -0.31
C ARG A 118 -7.61 -7.15 0.38
N GLN A 119 -8.75 -6.82 -0.22
CA GLN A 119 -10.03 -7.35 0.21
C GLN A 119 -10.37 -8.58 -0.62
N LEU A 120 -10.66 -9.68 0.06
CA LEU A 120 -11.15 -10.90 -0.58
C LEU A 120 -12.67 -10.84 -0.67
N VAL A 121 -13.17 -10.65 -1.89
CA VAL A 121 -14.60 -10.71 -2.18
C VAL A 121 -14.95 -12.13 -2.66
N ARG A 122 -15.94 -12.76 -2.04
CA ARG A 122 -16.49 -14.03 -2.53
C ARG A 122 -17.64 -13.73 -3.50
N LEU A 123 -17.57 -14.33 -4.67
CA LEU A 123 -18.56 -14.16 -5.74
C LEU A 123 -19.29 -15.48 -5.99
N GLU A 124 -20.59 -15.38 -6.17
CA GLU A 124 -21.41 -16.51 -6.61
C GLU A 124 -21.92 -16.21 -8.01
N VAL A 125 -21.51 -17.05 -8.96
CA VAL A 125 -21.86 -16.90 -10.37
C VAL A 125 -22.72 -18.09 -10.77
N LYS A 126 -23.91 -17.82 -11.29
CA LYS A 126 -24.77 -18.82 -11.91
C LYS A 126 -24.58 -18.72 -13.43
N SER A 127 -24.05 -19.78 -14.03
CA SER A 127 -23.86 -19.88 -15.47
C SER A 127 -24.08 -21.32 -15.93
N SER A 128 -24.55 -21.48 -17.17
CA SER A 128 -24.60 -22.77 -17.87
C SER A 128 -23.23 -23.15 -18.46
N GLN A 129 -22.33 -22.18 -18.60
CA GLN A 129 -20.99 -22.38 -19.18
C GLN A 129 -19.95 -22.73 -18.10
N ASN A 130 -18.77 -23.17 -18.53
CA ASN A 130 -17.64 -23.36 -17.63
C ASN A 130 -17.08 -22.01 -17.16
N VAL A 131 -17.34 -21.64 -15.91
CA VAL A 131 -16.88 -20.38 -15.31
C VAL A 131 -15.37 -20.31 -15.07
N ASN A 132 -14.64 -21.42 -15.22
CA ASN A 132 -13.17 -21.43 -15.18
C ASN A 132 -12.54 -21.33 -16.58
N ASP A 133 -13.35 -21.15 -17.63
CA ASP A 133 -12.83 -20.83 -18.97
C ASP A 133 -12.19 -19.42 -18.97
N PRO A 134 -10.96 -19.25 -19.52
CA PRO A 134 -10.28 -17.96 -19.54
C PRO A 134 -11.09 -16.80 -20.16
N ALA A 135 -11.86 -17.06 -21.21
CA ALA A 135 -12.69 -16.04 -21.86
C ALA A 135 -13.85 -15.63 -20.94
N VAL A 136 -14.54 -16.60 -20.34
CA VAL A 136 -15.63 -16.35 -19.38
C VAL A 136 -15.12 -15.61 -18.14
N MET A 137 -13.96 -16.01 -17.60
CA MET A 137 -13.34 -15.33 -16.47
C MET A 137 -12.98 -13.88 -16.79
N LYS A 138 -12.55 -13.59 -18.02
CA LYS A 138 -12.26 -12.23 -18.47
C LYS A 138 -13.54 -11.38 -18.51
N GLU A 139 -14.62 -11.89 -19.09
CA GLU A 139 -15.92 -11.19 -19.13
C GLU A 139 -16.46 -10.87 -17.73
N ILE A 140 -16.34 -11.82 -16.79
CA ILE A 140 -16.76 -11.59 -15.40
C ILE A 140 -15.92 -10.47 -14.77
N LEU A 141 -14.60 -10.48 -14.99
CA LEU A 141 -13.70 -9.47 -14.44
C LEU A 141 -14.01 -8.08 -15.00
N GLU A 142 -14.20 -7.96 -16.32
CA GLU A 142 -14.56 -6.70 -16.99
C GLU A 142 -15.88 -6.13 -16.47
N LYS A 143 -16.90 -6.99 -16.30
CA LYS A 143 -18.20 -6.58 -15.74
C LYS A 143 -18.08 -6.07 -14.30
N MET A 144 -17.23 -6.70 -13.49
CA MET A 144 -16.97 -6.25 -12.13
C MET A 144 -16.24 -4.91 -12.10
N GLU A 145 -15.23 -4.73 -12.95
CA GLU A 145 -14.53 -3.45 -13.07
C GLU A 145 -15.47 -2.33 -13.48
N GLN A 146 -16.37 -2.58 -14.44
CA GLN A 146 -17.40 -1.62 -14.83
C GLN A 146 -18.35 -1.28 -13.68
N THR A 147 -18.81 -2.28 -12.94
CA THR A 147 -19.68 -2.06 -11.76
C THR A 147 -18.98 -1.20 -10.71
N LEU A 148 -17.68 -1.39 -10.50
CA LEU A 148 -16.89 -0.55 -9.59
C LEU A 148 -16.72 0.87 -10.13
N LYS A 149 -16.60 1.05 -11.45
CA LYS A 149 -16.53 2.38 -12.09
C LYS A 149 -17.82 3.15 -11.86
N GLU A 150 -18.97 2.53 -12.12
CA GLU A 150 -20.30 3.12 -11.92
C GLU A 150 -20.56 3.51 -10.46
N LYS A 151 -20.01 2.74 -9.51
CA LYS A 151 -20.11 3.03 -8.08
C LYS A 151 -19.06 4.02 -7.55
N GLY A 152 -18.21 4.57 -8.40
CA GLY A 152 -17.15 5.50 -8.01
C GLY A 152 -15.99 4.87 -7.23
N LEU A 153 -15.83 3.54 -7.30
CA LEU A 153 -14.82 2.78 -6.56
C LEU A 153 -13.65 2.29 -7.44
N ALA A 154 -13.75 2.42 -8.77
CA ALA A 154 -12.76 1.86 -9.68
C ALA A 154 -11.36 2.46 -9.56
N GLN A 155 -11.25 3.74 -9.20
CA GLN A 155 -9.94 4.38 -9.03
C GLN A 155 -9.11 3.78 -7.90
N TYR A 156 -9.72 2.98 -7.02
CA TYR A 156 -9.08 2.36 -5.86
C TYR A 156 -8.93 0.83 -5.98
N ALA A 157 -9.53 0.19 -6.97
CA ALA A 157 -9.67 -1.26 -7.02
C ALA A 157 -8.92 -1.87 -8.22
N LYS A 158 -7.80 -2.56 -7.93
CA LYS A 158 -7.19 -3.50 -8.87
C LYS A 158 -7.79 -4.88 -8.61
N LEU A 159 -8.58 -5.39 -9.55
CA LEU A 159 -9.18 -6.73 -9.44
C LEU A 159 -8.21 -7.80 -9.93
N SER A 160 -8.25 -8.96 -9.29
CA SER A 160 -7.48 -10.14 -9.69
C SER A 160 -8.14 -11.39 -9.15
N TRP A 161 -8.07 -12.48 -9.93
CA TRP A 161 -8.53 -13.78 -9.47
C TRP A 161 -7.60 -14.37 -8.40
N ARG A 162 -8.19 -15.06 -7.43
CA ARG A 162 -7.45 -15.93 -6.52
C ARG A 162 -7.53 -17.36 -7.03
N THR A 163 -6.43 -17.84 -7.60
CA THR A 163 -6.28 -19.24 -7.99
C THR A 163 -6.11 -20.12 -6.74
N GLN A 164 -6.80 -21.25 -6.71
CA GLN A 164 -6.71 -22.23 -5.64
C GLN A 164 -5.62 -23.26 -5.94
N SER A 165 -5.33 -24.13 -4.97
CA SER A 165 -4.31 -25.19 -5.12
C SER A 165 -4.58 -26.15 -6.29
N ASN A 166 -5.84 -26.30 -6.71
CA ASN A 166 -6.25 -27.13 -7.84
C ASN A 166 -6.20 -26.39 -9.20
N GLY A 167 -5.68 -25.16 -9.24
CA GLY A 167 -5.61 -24.34 -10.46
C GLY A 167 -6.92 -23.63 -10.84
N ASN A 168 -8.04 -23.93 -10.17
CA ASN A 168 -9.33 -23.29 -10.45
C ASN A 168 -9.53 -22.01 -9.63
N VAL A 169 -10.40 -21.13 -10.14
CA VAL A 169 -10.84 -19.91 -9.45
C VAL A 169 -12.20 -20.15 -8.79
N PHE A 170 -13.12 -20.78 -9.53
CA PHE A 170 -14.47 -21.07 -9.08
C PHE A 170 -14.63 -22.55 -8.72
N GLN A 171 -15.32 -22.81 -7.61
CA GLN A 171 -15.75 -24.14 -7.20
C GLN A 171 -17.24 -24.30 -7.49
N LYS A 172 -17.64 -25.44 -8.07
CA LYS A 172 -19.05 -25.80 -8.17
C LYS A 172 -19.58 -26.03 -6.75
N LYS A 173 -20.63 -25.32 -6.35
CA LYS A 173 -21.40 -25.70 -5.16
C LYS A 173 -22.26 -26.91 -5.53
N ASP A 174 -21.98 -28.06 -4.95
CA ASP A 174 -22.88 -29.20 -5.00
C ASP A 174 -24.14 -28.88 -4.19
N LYS A 175 -25.32 -29.24 -4.71
CA LYS A 175 -26.62 -29.04 -4.03
C LYS A 175 -26.82 -29.92 -2.78
N LYS A 176 -25.77 -30.46 -2.16
CA LYS A 176 -25.86 -31.31 -0.96
C LYS A 176 -24.93 -30.82 0.16
N SER A 177 -25.45 -29.93 1.02
CA SER A 177 -25.47 -30.06 2.49
C SER A 177 -25.94 -28.75 3.14
N ASP A 178 -27.23 -28.44 3.05
CA ASP A 178 -27.87 -27.50 3.98
C ASP A 178 -28.32 -28.26 5.24
N ALA A 179 -27.38 -28.97 5.87
CA ALA A 179 -27.64 -29.80 7.05
C ALA A 179 -26.41 -29.94 7.96
N THR A 180 -25.67 -28.85 8.22
CA THR A 180 -24.93 -28.71 9.49
C THR A 180 -24.71 -27.23 9.80
N LYS A 181 -25.72 -26.56 10.36
CA LYS A 181 -25.47 -25.37 11.19
C LYS A 181 -24.77 -25.86 12.46
N GLN A 182 -23.44 -25.99 12.42
CA GLN A 182 -22.65 -26.07 13.64
C GLN A 182 -22.57 -24.65 14.21
N THR A 183 -23.34 -24.40 15.25
CA THR A 183 -23.30 -23.21 16.09
C THR A 183 -21.88 -22.99 16.60
N CYS A 184 -21.16 -21.99 16.10
CA CYS A 184 -19.97 -21.48 16.76
C CYS A 184 -20.40 -20.49 17.85
N ILE A 185 -20.58 -21.01 19.06
CA ILE A 185 -20.63 -20.21 20.29
C ILE A 185 -19.23 -19.63 20.49
N SER A 186 -19.11 -18.29 20.44
CA SER A 186 -17.92 -17.58 20.89
C SER A 186 -17.75 -17.77 22.40
N LYS A 187 -16.85 -18.66 22.82
CA LYS A 187 -16.30 -18.60 24.18
C LYS A 187 -15.31 -17.44 24.24
N LEU A 188 -15.77 -16.31 24.78
CA LEU A 188 -14.92 -15.33 25.44
C LEU A 188 -14.24 -16.03 26.63
N ARG A 189 -12.91 -16.11 26.61
CA ARG A 189 -12.14 -16.33 27.85
C ARG A 189 -11.69 -14.96 28.34
N LYS A 190 -11.96 -14.75 29.63
CA LYS A 190 -11.60 -13.59 30.45
C LYS A 190 -10.10 -13.31 30.40
#